data_AF-C6J577-F1
#
_entry.id   AF-C6J577-F1
#
_cell.length_a   1.000
_cell.length_b   1.000
_cell.length_c   1.000
_cell.angle_alpha   90.00
_cell.angle_beta   90.00
_cell.angle_gamma   90.00
#
_symmetry.space_group_name_H-M   'P 1'
#
loop_
_entity.id
_entity.type
_entity.pdbx_description
1 polymer ?
#
loop_
_entity_poly.entity_id
_entity_poly.type
_entity_poly.pdbx_seq_one_letter_code
_entity_poly.pdbx_strand_id
1 'polypeptide(L)'
;MLACAWIERRGTPPPLGIELLVEAALPDLDSGLQEEIGLLLARKRSGAHPEPEPCLLRVDSYLSDRIEKFEQLASTWESQSPNTAPALSVMLDEVFISVLQEVWNMRLG
;
A
#
# COMPACT_ATOMS: atom_id res chain seq x y z
N MET A 1 -3.97 1.36 2.40
CA MET A 1 -5.04 2.10 1.69
C MET A 1 -4.59 2.63 0.33
N LEU A 2 -3.95 3.81 0.22
CA LEU A 2 -3.53 4.33 -1.10
C LEU A 2 -2.49 3.41 -1.79
N ALA A 3 -1.55 2.87 -1.03
CA ALA A 3 -0.63 1.83 -1.49
C ALA A 3 -1.36 0.56 -1.98
N CYS A 4 -2.41 0.14 -1.28
CA CYS A 4 -3.23 -1.02 -1.68
C CYS A 4 -3.96 -0.74 -3.00
N ALA A 5 -4.52 0.46 -3.15
CA ALA A 5 -5.15 0.90 -4.40
C ALA A 5 -4.16 0.95 -5.56
N TRP A 6 -2.91 1.34 -5.30
CA TRP A 6 -1.84 1.28 -6.30
C TRP A 6 -1.57 -0.15 -6.75
N ILE A 7 -1.35 -1.07 -5.80
CA ILE A 7 -1.05 -2.48 -6.09
C ILE A 7 -2.22 -3.12 -6.85
N GLU A 8 -3.47 -2.85 -6.44
CA GLU A 8 -4.68 -3.31 -7.13
C GLU A 8 -4.71 -2.87 -8.60
N ARG A 9 -4.38 -1.61 -8.89
CA ARG A 9 -4.47 -1.05 -10.25
C ARG A 9 -3.27 -1.37 -11.13
N ARG A 10 -2.07 -1.43 -10.55
CA ARG A 10 -0.80 -1.42 -11.30
C ARG A 10 0.02 -2.69 -11.13
N GLY A 11 -0.28 -3.53 -10.14
CA GLY A 11 0.46 -4.78 -9.89
C GLY A 11 1.94 -4.57 -9.55
N THR A 12 2.35 -3.34 -9.21
CA THR A 12 3.73 -2.98 -8.92
C THR A 12 3.87 -2.41 -7.52
N PRO A 13 5.09 -2.39 -6.94
CA PRO A 13 5.34 -1.73 -5.68
C PRO A 13 4.95 -0.24 -5.75
N PRO A 14 4.24 0.28 -4.72
CA PRO A 14 3.85 1.68 -4.67
C PRO A 14 5.07 2.61 -4.51
N PRO A 15 5.05 3.81 -5.12
CA PRO A 15 6.06 4.82 -4.85
C PRO A 15 5.99 5.30 -3.39
N LEU A 16 7.12 5.81 -2.88
CA LEU A 16 7.20 6.40 -1.53
C LEU A 16 6.43 7.72 -1.39
N GLY A 17 6.25 8.47 -2.47
CA GLY A 17 5.60 9.78 -2.45
C GLY A 17 4.09 9.67 -2.26
N ILE A 18 3.57 10.20 -1.16
CA ILE A 18 2.13 10.14 -0.87
C ILE A 18 1.31 10.94 -1.89
N GLU A 19 1.87 12.02 -2.44
CA GLU A 19 1.26 12.83 -3.49
C GLU A 19 1.00 11.99 -4.75
N LEU A 20 1.97 11.15 -5.16
CA LEU A 20 1.82 10.24 -6.30
C LEU A 20 0.76 9.17 -6.04
N LEU A 21 0.68 8.70 -4.78
CA LEU A 21 -0.33 7.73 -4.38
C LEU A 21 -1.74 8.33 -4.37
N VAL A 22 -1.86 9.59 -3.95
CA VAL A 22 -3.13 10.34 -4.00
C VAL A 22 -3.52 10.57 -5.45
N GLU A 23 -2.62 11.10 -6.28
CA GLU A 23 -2.85 11.34 -7.71
C GLU A 23 -3.29 10.08 -8.44
N ALA A 24 -2.63 8.96 -8.17
CA ALA A 24 -3.00 7.67 -8.72
C ALA A 24 -4.35 7.16 -8.22
N ALA A 25 -4.87 7.66 -7.10
CA ALA A 25 -6.19 7.34 -6.56
C ALA A 25 -7.28 8.37 -6.96
N LEU A 26 -6.91 9.57 -7.40
CA LEU A 26 -7.81 10.68 -7.77
C LEU A 26 -8.91 10.36 -8.80
N PRO A 27 -8.74 9.47 -9.80
CA PRO A 27 -9.80 9.21 -10.78
C PRO A 27 -11.14 8.72 -10.16
N ASP A 28 -11.12 8.19 -8.94
CA ASP A 28 -12.31 7.68 -8.24
C ASP A 28 -12.82 8.65 -7.15
N LEU A 29 -12.11 9.75 -6.89
CA LEU A 29 -12.37 10.64 -5.76
C LEU A 29 -13.24 11.82 -6.22
N ASP A 30 -14.41 12.01 -5.59
CA ASP A 30 -15.18 13.23 -5.75
C ASP A 30 -14.36 14.48 -5.34
N SER A 31 -14.63 15.61 -5.99
CA SER A 31 -13.98 16.90 -5.75
C SER A 31 -13.93 17.31 -4.27
N GLY A 32 -14.99 17.05 -3.51
CA GLY A 32 -15.04 17.37 -2.08
C GLY A 32 -14.11 16.50 -1.24
N LEU A 33 -13.88 15.26 -1.65
CA LEU A 33 -12.98 14.32 -1.00
C LEU A 33 -11.51 14.64 -1.32
N GLN A 34 -11.23 15.08 -2.54
CA GLN A 34 -9.90 15.54 -2.94
C GLN A 34 -9.44 16.75 -2.10
N GLU A 35 -10.35 17.69 -1.86
CA GLU A 35 -10.08 18.88 -1.06
C GLU A 35 -9.80 18.55 0.41
N GLU A 36 -10.61 17.69 1.03
CA GLU A 36 -10.40 17.22 2.41
C GLU A 36 -9.05 16.48 2.56
N ILE A 37 -8.71 15.60 1.62
CA ILE A 37 -7.41 14.91 1.60
C ILE A 37 -6.26 15.91 1.44
N GLY A 38 -6.39 16.90 0.55
CA GLY A 38 -5.39 17.95 0.34
C GLY A 38 -5.12 18.76 1.62
N LEU A 39 -6.19 19.12 2.34
CA LEU A 39 -6.10 19.82 3.62
C LEU A 39 -5.39 18.98 4.69
N LEU A 40 -5.71 17.69 4.78
CA LEU A 40 -5.04 16.77 5.70
C LEU A 40 -3.53 16.64 5.42
N LEU A 41 -3.16 16.53 4.15
CA LEU A 41 -1.75 16.41 3.75
C LEU A 41 -0.97 17.69 4.03
N ALA A 42 -1.57 18.85 3.74
CA ALA A 42 -0.97 20.15 4.05
C ALA A 42 -0.74 20.31 5.55
N ARG A 43 -1.71 19.92 6.39
CA ARG A 43 -1.61 19.92 7.86
C ARG A 43 -0.52 18.96 8.37
N LYS A 44 -0.47 17.74 7.81
CA LYS A 44 0.54 16.74 8.17
C LYS A 44 1.97 17.22 7.86
N ARG A 45 2.16 17.92 6.73
CA ARG A 45 3.47 18.50 6.38
C ARG A 45 3.86 19.69 7.23
N SER A 46 2.90 20.53 7.64
CA SER A 46 3.20 21.72 8.45
C SER A 46 3.48 21.40 9.92
N GLY A 47 3.23 20.17 10.37
CA GLY A 47 3.40 19.77 11.77
C GLY A 47 2.41 20.44 12.71
N ALA A 48 1.33 21.03 12.18
CA ALA A 48 0.29 21.65 12.98
C ALA A 48 -0.45 20.59 13.80
N HIS A 49 -0.43 20.74 15.13
CA HIS A 49 -1.21 19.90 16.05
C HIS A 49 -2.64 20.46 16.14
N PRO A 50 -3.69 19.69 15.83
CA PRO A 50 -5.05 20.22 15.89
C PRO A 50 -5.60 20.25 17.33
N GLU A 51 -6.11 21.42 17.73
CA GLU A 51 -7.31 21.56 18.58
C GLU A 51 -8.55 21.06 17.78
N PRO A 52 -9.67 20.67 18.43
CA PRO A 52 -10.43 19.47 18.08
C PRO A 52 -10.70 19.32 16.57
N GLU A 53 -10.39 18.12 16.11
CA GLU A 53 -10.36 17.73 14.70
C GLU A 53 -11.75 17.92 14.05
N PRO A 54 -11.86 18.61 12.91
CA PRO A 54 -13.12 18.66 12.19
C PRO A 54 -13.50 17.24 11.75
N CYS A 55 -14.75 16.85 11.96
CA CYS A 55 -15.27 15.56 11.53
C CYS A 55 -15.27 15.51 10.00
N LEU A 56 -14.29 14.82 9.41
CA LEU A 56 -14.12 14.68 7.96
C LEU A 56 -14.96 13.50 7.46
N LEU A 57 -16.28 13.67 7.53
CA LEU A 57 -17.26 12.62 7.23
C LEU A 57 -17.06 11.96 5.86
N ARG A 58 -16.59 12.71 4.85
CA ARG A 58 -16.36 12.17 3.51
C ARG A 58 -15.11 11.28 3.48
N VAL A 59 -14.04 11.73 4.12
CA VAL A 59 -12.82 10.92 4.29
C VAL A 59 -13.14 9.66 5.07
N ASP A 60 -13.83 9.76 6.20
CA ASP A 60 -14.17 8.60 7.04
C ASP A 60 -15.00 7.58 6.26
N SER A 61 -16.07 8.01 5.59
CA SER A 61 -16.91 7.13 4.76
C SER A 61 -16.09 6.46 3.66
N TYR A 62 -15.26 7.23 2.95
CA TYR A 62 -14.41 6.68 1.91
C TYR A 62 -13.39 5.65 2.46
N LEU A 63 -12.82 5.94 3.63
CA LEU A 63 -11.85 5.04 4.25
C LEU A 63 -12.51 3.72 4.65
N SER A 64 -13.68 3.77 5.28
CA SER A 64 -14.46 2.59 5.67
C SER A 64 -14.80 1.72 4.47
N ASP A 65 -15.35 2.30 3.40
CA ASP A 65 -15.74 1.56 2.19
C ASP A 65 -14.54 0.84 1.54
N ARG A 66 -13.39 1.52 1.47
CA ARG A 66 -12.18 0.94 0.87
C ARG A 66 -11.54 -0.12 1.74
N ILE A 67 -11.56 0.02 3.07
CA ILE A 67 -11.06 -1.00 4.00
C ILE A 67 -11.85 -2.29 3.81
N GLU A 68 -13.18 -2.21 3.83
CA GLU A 68 -14.05 -3.38 3.62
C GLU A 68 -13.78 -4.05 2.27
N LYS A 69 -13.67 -3.26 1.19
CA LYS A 69 -13.33 -3.78 -0.14
C LYS A 69 -11.98 -4.52 -0.15
N PHE A 70 -10.95 -3.94 0.49
CA PHE A 70 -9.63 -4.56 0.52
C PHE A 70 -9.58 -5.82 1.41
N GLU A 71 -10.36 -5.87 2.50
CA GLU A 71 -10.49 -7.07 3.32
C GLU A 71 -11.13 -8.22 2.55
N GLN A 72 -12.19 -7.95 1.77
CA GLN A 72 -12.82 -8.94 0.88
C GLN A 72 -11.85 -9.42 -0.22
N LEU A 73 -11.09 -8.49 -0.80
CA LEU A 73 -10.09 -8.82 -1.82
C LEU A 73 -8.97 -9.70 -1.24
N ALA A 74 -8.44 -9.35 -0.07
CA ALA A 74 -7.38 -10.08 0.60
C ALA A 74 -7.81 -11.52 0.95
N SER A 75 -9.01 -11.68 1.48
CA SER A 75 -9.56 -13.02 1.79
C SER A 75 -9.79 -13.88 0.53
N THR A 76 -10.07 -13.25 -0.62
CA THR A 76 -10.12 -13.95 -1.91
C THR A 76 -8.72 -14.42 -2.36
N TRP A 77 -7.68 -13.62 -2.15
CA TRP A 77 -6.30 -13.98 -2.50
C TRP A 77 -5.73 -15.07 -1.60
N GLU A 78 -6.01 -15.03 -0.30
CA GLU A 78 -5.66 -16.11 0.63
C GLU A 78 -6.31 -17.45 0.21
N SER A 79 -7.57 -17.39 -0.23
CA SER A 79 -8.30 -18.57 -0.69
C SER A 79 -7.76 -19.15 -2.01
N GLN A 80 -7.13 -18.33 -2.85
CA GLN A 80 -6.53 -18.76 -4.13
C GLN A 80 -5.08 -19.24 -4.00
N SER A 81 -4.44 -19.02 -2.86
CA SER A 81 -3.06 -19.47 -2.59
C SER A 81 -2.98 -20.41 -1.37
N PRO A 82 -3.57 -21.63 -1.40
CA PRO A 82 -3.41 -22.54 -0.28
C PRO A 82 -1.99 -23.11 -0.16
N ASN A 83 -1.12 -23.05 -1.19
CA ASN A 83 0.14 -23.81 -1.14
C ASN A 83 1.29 -23.42 -2.09
N THR A 84 1.23 -22.31 -2.84
CA THR A 84 2.29 -22.01 -3.84
C THR A 84 3.38 -21.07 -3.32
N ALA A 85 3.11 -20.25 -2.31
CA ALA A 85 4.04 -19.24 -1.82
C ALA A 85 5.25 -19.75 -1.02
N PRO A 86 5.13 -20.69 -0.05
CA PRO A 86 6.27 -21.01 0.81
C PRO A 86 7.38 -21.77 0.06
N ALA A 87 7.02 -22.72 -0.81
CA ALA A 87 8.01 -23.49 -1.57
C ALA A 87 8.71 -22.65 -2.65
N LEU A 88 7.98 -21.75 -3.31
CA LEU A 88 8.56 -20.84 -4.30
C LEU A 88 9.45 -19.77 -3.65
N SER A 89 9.06 -19.26 -2.47
CA SER A 89 9.88 -18.33 -1.69
C SER A 89 11.20 -18.97 -1.29
N VAL A 90 11.17 -20.19 -0.74
CA VAL A 90 12.38 -20.91 -0.33
C VAL A 90 13.30 -21.14 -1.54
N MET A 91 12.76 -21.50 -2.69
CA MET A 91 13.55 -21.67 -3.92
C MET A 91 14.18 -20.35 -4.39
N LEU A 92 13.44 -19.24 -4.32
CA LEU A 92 13.97 -17.92 -4.67
C LEU A 92 15.08 -17.48 -3.70
N ASP A 93 14.92 -17.75 -2.40
CA ASP A 93 15.91 -17.46 -1.37
C ASP A 93 17.19 -18.28 -1.61
N GLU A 94 17.07 -19.57 -1.93
CA GLU A 94 18.21 -20.43 -2.25
C GLU A 94 18.97 -19.93 -3.49
N VAL A 95 18.25 -19.58 -4.57
CA VAL A 95 18.87 -19.02 -5.78
C VAL A 95 19.56 -17.70 -5.47
N PHE A 96 18.91 -16.81 -4.74
CA PHE A 96 19.48 -15.53 -4.34
C PHE A 96 20.76 -15.71 -3.52
N ILE A 97 20.73 -16.57 -2.50
CA ILE A 97 21.90 -16.87 -1.66
C ILE A 97 23.03 -17.49 -2.50
N SER A 98 22.72 -18.41 -3.41
CA SER A 98 23.74 -19.03 -4.27
C SER A 98 24.47 -18.02 -5.15
N VAL A 99 23.74 -17.05 -5.73
CA VAL A 99 24.30 -15.97 -6.54
C VAL A 99 25.14 -15.03 -5.67
N LEU A 100 24.68 -14.71 -4.46
CA LEU A 100 25.47 -13.92 -3.51
C LEU A 100 26.78 -14.62 -3.13
N GLN A 101 26.75 -15.93 -2.90
CA GLN A 101 27.94 -16.73 -2.56
C GLN A 101 28.94 -16.76 -3.72
N GLU A 102 28.47 -16.91 -4.96
CA GLU A 102 29.31 -16.91 -6.17
C GLU A 102 30.00 -15.55 -6.37
N VAL A 103 29.25 -14.45 -6.25
CA VAL A 103 29.78 -13.10 -6.49
C VAL A 103 30.70 -12.63 -5.36
N TRP A 104 30.37 -12.96 -4.11
CA TRP A 104 31.10 -12.45 -2.94
C TRP A 104 32.07 -13.45 -2.29
N ASN A 105 32.23 -14.67 -2.80
CA ASN A 105 33.10 -15.71 -2.21
C ASN A 105 32.83 -15.95 -0.70
N MET A 106 31.60 -15.71 -0.24
CA MET A 106 31.23 -15.89 1.16
C MET A 106 30.98 -17.37 1.46
N ARG A 107 31.91 -18.00 2.19
CA ARG A 107 31.75 -19.34 2.72
C ARG A 107 31.12 -19.24 4.11
N LEU A 108 29.81 -19.37 4.21
CA LEU A 108 29.14 -19.58 5.50
C LEU A 108 29.22 -21.08 5.81
N GLY A 109 30.05 -21.43 6.80
CA GLY A 109 30.21 -22.78 7.32
C GLY A 109 29.30 -23.05 8.51
#